data_AF-A0A816HAT2-F1
#
_entry.id   AF-A0A816HAT2-F1
#
_cell.length_a   1.000
_cell.length_b   1.000
_cell.length_c   1.000
_cell.angle_alpha   90.00
_cell.angle_beta   90.00
_cell.angle_gamma   90.00
#
_symmetry.space_group_name_H-M   'P 1'
#
loop_
_entity.id
_entity.type
_entity.pdbx_description
1 polymer ?
#
loop_
_entity_poly.entity_id
_entity_poly.type
_entity_poly.pdbx_seq_one_letter_code
_entity_poly.pdbx_strand_id
1 'polypeptide(L)'
;MHLLSTSSTLNQVLTNQVIPLRRQLTKLFKAYPTDVQRQNAFRRDAEREFVKAFTLPIPTALEKRVFHEKQVIESIRRQLQQDNLILRRTCDEYNTYYLSDRVEFQMKCLEYMEDNTQCFFKIYGMDENISEAQHLIEMTKSINSALNQLELKYIIGMEHLNKFKIRDSTPVQLPYLYFLPEPNLELSVQPRFSTWNDSPIYPLATFLNQILRPLFDKYMEDTRLIDGTDLIEKLQHFTLNKRSFTPDTRFVIYELHHLFLRITHDDLLGILKRILTRDLAGKRYNGLKQDGIVELVRVVLSHLAFTYDGKLYQFSRGGP
;
A
#
# COMPACT_ATOMS: atom_id res chain seq x y z
N MET A 1 -13.94 2.69 -0.03
CA MET A 1 -13.89 4.17 -0.01
C MET A 1 -14.46 4.67 1.31
N HIS A 2 -13.60 4.82 2.32
CA HIS A 2 -13.93 5.69 3.46
C HIS A 2 -13.72 7.13 2.99
N LEU A 3 -14.76 7.72 2.41
CA LEU A 3 -14.77 9.16 2.17
C LEU A 3 -14.96 9.84 3.54
N LEU A 4 -13.83 10.36 4.05
CA LEU A 4 -13.73 11.42 5.05
C LEU A 4 -14.47 11.17 6.38
N SER A 5 -13.91 10.33 7.24
CA SER A 5 -14.27 10.28 8.67
C SER A 5 -13.34 11.16 9.52
N THR A 6 -13.14 12.41 9.13
CA THR A 6 -12.57 13.42 10.03
C THR A 6 -13.62 14.49 10.28
N SER A 7 -14.26 14.42 11.44
CA SER A 7 -15.11 15.49 11.98
C SER A 7 -14.24 16.68 12.35
N SER A 8 -13.61 17.30 11.36
CA SER A 8 -12.88 18.55 11.51
C SER A 8 -13.90 19.68 11.44
N THR A 9 -13.95 20.50 12.49
CA THR A 9 -14.81 21.69 12.48
C THR A 9 -14.29 22.67 11.43
N LEU A 10 -15.17 23.46 10.81
CA LEU A 10 -14.79 24.49 9.84
C LEU A 10 -13.67 25.39 10.39
N ASN A 11 -13.72 25.72 11.68
CA ASN A 11 -12.69 26.50 12.36
C ASN A 11 -11.31 25.81 12.38
N GLN A 12 -11.25 24.50 12.56
CA GLN A 12 -9.99 23.74 12.51
C GLN A 12 -9.42 23.70 11.09
N VAL A 13 -10.28 23.52 10.09
CA VAL A 13 -9.87 23.56 8.66
C VAL A 13 -9.33 24.95 8.33
N LEU A 14 -10.02 26.02 8.71
CA LEU A 14 -9.60 27.39 8.44
C LEU A 14 -8.28 27.74 9.14
N THR A 15 -8.11 27.33 10.40
CA THR A 15 -6.86 27.55 11.14
C THR A 15 -5.68 26.88 10.42
N ASN A 16 -5.87 25.67 9.91
CA ASN A 16 -4.83 24.95 9.16
C ASN A 16 -4.53 25.61 7.80
N GLN A 17 -5.55 26.14 7.12
CA GLN A 17 -5.41 26.78 5.80
C GLN A 17 -4.85 28.21 5.86
N VAL A 18 -4.93 28.90 7.01
CA VAL A 18 -4.29 30.21 7.23
C VAL A 18 -2.76 30.09 7.38
N ILE A 19 -2.23 28.93 7.79
CA ILE A 19 -0.79 28.71 7.99
C ILE A 19 0.03 28.94 6.70
N PRO A 20 -0.34 28.36 5.54
CA PRO A 20 0.28 28.67 4.25
C PRO A 20 0.27 30.17 3.90
N LEU A 21 -0.85 30.86 4.10
CA LEU A 21 -0.97 32.30 3.85
C LEU A 21 0.03 33.10 4.70
N ARG A 22 0.11 32.81 6.01
CA ARG A 22 1.08 33.45 6.91
C ARG A 22 2.53 33.24 6.46
N ARG A 23 2.86 32.04 5.97
CA ARG A 23 4.20 31.72 5.44
C ARG A 23 4.50 32.53 4.17
N GLN A 24 3.55 32.67 3.26
CA GLN A 24 3.72 33.46 2.04
C GLN A 24 3.85 34.95 2.33
N LEU A 25 3.01 35.51 3.22
CA LEU A 25 3.12 36.91 3.65
C LEU A 25 4.48 37.17 4.32
N THR A 26 4.98 36.23 5.12
CA THR A 26 6.31 36.36 5.73
C THR A 26 7.43 36.38 4.68
N LYS A 27 7.34 35.55 3.64
CA LYS A 27 8.29 35.60 2.51
C LYS A 27 8.22 36.95 1.77
N LEU A 28 7.01 37.46 1.53
CA LEU A 28 6.78 38.72 0.83
C LEU A 28 7.37 39.91 1.59
N PHE A 29 7.11 40.02 2.90
CA PHE A 29 7.66 41.11 3.72
C PHE A 29 9.17 41.00 3.95
N LYS A 30 9.74 39.79 3.82
CA LYS A 30 11.20 39.60 3.81
C LYS A 30 11.83 40.08 2.50
N ALA A 31 11.15 39.90 1.38
CA ALA A 31 11.60 40.36 0.06
C ALA A 31 11.40 41.87 -0.14
N TYR A 32 10.35 42.44 0.45
CA TYR A 32 9.99 43.85 0.35
C TYR A 32 9.79 44.46 1.75
N PRO A 33 10.88 44.91 2.39
CA PRO A 33 10.82 45.45 3.75
C PRO A 33 9.97 46.72 3.77
N THR A 34 8.94 46.70 4.60
CA THR A 34 8.06 47.84 4.88
C THR A 34 7.97 48.05 6.39
N ASP A 35 7.44 49.20 6.82
CA ASP A 35 7.25 49.47 8.24
C ASP A 35 6.38 48.39 8.93
N VAL A 36 6.75 48.03 10.16
CA VAL A 36 6.13 46.93 10.93
C VAL A 36 4.63 47.19 11.17
N GLN A 37 4.20 48.44 11.35
CA GLN A 37 2.78 48.75 11.51
C GLN A 37 2.00 48.49 10.22
N ARG A 38 2.57 48.84 9.06
CA ARG A 38 1.95 48.58 7.74
C ARG A 38 1.89 47.10 7.44
N GLN A 39 2.94 46.34 7.76
CA GLN A 39 2.93 44.88 7.63
C GLN A 39 1.83 44.24 8.49
N ASN A 40 1.71 44.68 9.75
CA ASN A 40 0.70 44.16 10.67
C ASN A 40 -0.73 44.56 10.30
N ALA A 41 -0.93 45.73 9.68
CA ALA A 41 -2.22 46.13 9.13
C ALA A 41 -2.59 45.23 7.94
N PHE A 42 -1.68 45.08 6.96
CA PHE A 42 -1.90 44.24 5.79
C PHE A 42 -2.17 42.77 6.14
N ARG A 43 -1.41 42.20 7.08
CA ARG A 43 -1.63 40.82 7.57
C ARG A 43 -3.05 40.64 8.13
N ARG A 44 -3.51 41.60 8.93
CA ARG A 44 -4.85 41.56 9.53
C ARG A 44 -5.95 41.67 8.48
N ASP A 45 -5.78 42.54 7.48
CA ASP A 45 -6.77 42.69 6.42
C ASP A 45 -6.80 41.47 5.49
N ALA A 46 -5.64 40.92 5.14
CA ALA A 46 -5.54 39.71 4.34
C ALA A 46 -6.13 38.48 5.07
N GLU A 47 -5.86 38.30 6.36
CA GLU A 47 -6.47 37.23 7.16
C GLU A 47 -7.99 37.42 7.31
N ARG A 48 -8.46 38.67 7.46
CA ARG A 48 -9.89 38.98 7.53
C ARG A 48 -10.62 38.65 6.23
N GLU A 49 -10.09 39.07 5.09
CA GLU A 49 -10.69 38.77 3.78
C GLU A 49 -10.61 37.28 3.45
N PHE A 50 -9.53 36.60 3.86
CA PHE A 50 -9.44 35.14 3.77
C PHE A 50 -10.58 34.48 4.55
N VAL A 51 -10.74 34.76 5.85
CA VAL A 51 -11.82 34.18 6.65
C VAL A 51 -13.19 34.51 6.06
N LYS A 52 -13.40 35.76 5.61
CA LYS A 52 -14.64 36.21 4.99
C LYS A 52 -15.01 35.39 3.76
N ALA A 53 -14.04 35.11 2.89
CA ALA A 53 -14.24 34.28 1.69
C ALA A 53 -14.71 32.85 2.01
N PHE A 54 -14.29 32.29 3.15
CA PHE A 54 -14.71 30.96 3.60
C PHE A 54 -15.96 30.95 4.50
N THR A 55 -16.45 32.12 4.93
CA THR A 55 -17.73 32.27 5.63
C THR A 55 -18.90 32.58 4.70
N LEU A 56 -18.63 32.78 3.41
CA LEU A 56 -19.69 32.92 2.42
C LEU A 56 -20.50 31.62 2.36
N PRO A 57 -21.84 31.68 2.43
CA PRO A 57 -22.66 30.49 2.32
C PRO A 57 -22.43 29.83 0.96
N ILE A 58 -22.39 28.50 0.95
CA ILE A 58 -22.32 27.75 -0.29
C ILE A 58 -23.57 28.10 -1.10
N PRO A 59 -23.46 28.36 -2.42
CA PRO A 59 -24.63 28.61 -3.26
C PRO A 59 -25.70 27.54 -3.03
N THR A 60 -26.94 27.96 -2.76
CA THR A 60 -28.06 27.06 -2.43
C THR A 60 -28.30 26.01 -3.53
N ALA A 61 -27.94 26.32 -4.77
CA ALA A 61 -27.98 25.38 -5.89
C ALA A 61 -27.02 24.18 -5.70
N LEU A 62 -25.82 24.41 -5.18
CA LEU A 62 -24.85 23.34 -4.88
C LEU A 62 -25.31 22.51 -3.68
N GLU A 63 -25.84 23.14 -2.64
CA GLU A 63 -26.39 22.41 -1.49
C GLU A 63 -27.55 21.50 -1.90
N LYS A 64 -28.49 22.01 -2.70
CA LYS A 64 -29.60 21.22 -3.27
C LYS A 64 -29.09 20.06 -4.12
N ARG A 65 -28.05 20.30 -4.94
CA ARG A 65 -27.45 19.26 -5.78
C ARG A 65 -26.81 18.16 -4.93
N VAL A 66 -26.00 18.51 -3.93
CA VAL A 66 -25.36 17.56 -3.01
C VAL A 66 -26.40 16.75 -2.25
N PHE A 67 -27.46 17.41 -1.77
CA PHE A 67 -28.56 16.73 -1.09
C PHE A 67 -29.29 15.74 -2.01
N HIS A 68 -29.57 16.16 -3.25
CA HIS A 68 -30.19 15.28 -4.25
C HIS A 68 -29.29 14.08 -4.61
N GLU A 69 -28.00 14.31 -4.88
CA GLU A 69 -27.04 13.24 -5.16
C GLU A 69 -26.94 12.25 -3.99
N LYS A 70 -26.95 12.75 -2.75
CA LYS A 70 -27.00 11.90 -1.55
C LYS A 70 -28.26 11.03 -1.51
N GLN A 71 -29.43 11.62 -1.77
CA GLN A 71 -30.70 10.87 -1.83
C GLN A 71 -30.68 9.78 -2.90
N VAL A 72 -30.12 10.07 -4.08
CA VAL A 72 -29.96 9.10 -5.17
C VAL A 72 -29.02 7.97 -4.77
N ILE A 73 -27.88 8.27 -4.14
CA ILE A 73 -26.96 7.23 -3.66
C ILE A 73 -27.62 6.35 -2.60
N GLU A 74 -28.38 6.94 -1.68
CA GLU A 74 -29.11 6.21 -0.65
C GLU A 74 -30.22 5.32 -1.24
N SER A 75 -30.95 5.79 -2.26
CA SER A 75 -31.96 5.00 -2.94
C SER A 75 -31.35 3.81 -3.68
N ILE A 76 -30.25 4.02 -4.42
CA ILE A 76 -29.50 2.94 -5.08
C ILE A 76 -29.04 1.90 -4.06
N ARG A 77 -28.46 2.34 -2.92
CA ARG A 77 -28.00 1.42 -1.87
C ARG A 77 -29.13 0.57 -1.29
N ARG A 78 -30.30 1.18 -1.06
CA ARG A 78 -31.50 0.46 -0.58
C ARG A 78 -31.96 -0.57 -1.60
N GLN A 79 -32.03 -0.20 -2.88
CA GLN A 79 -32.43 -1.12 -3.94
C GLN A 79 -31.46 -2.31 -4.04
N LEU A 80 -30.15 -2.04 -4.06
CA LEU A 80 -29.12 -3.10 -4.08
C LEU A 80 -29.23 -4.03 -2.87
N GLN A 81 -29.62 -3.54 -1.69
CA GLN A 81 -29.84 -4.38 -0.52
C GLN A 81 -31.11 -5.23 -0.63
N GLN A 82 -32.20 -4.64 -1.12
CA GLN A 82 -33.48 -5.33 -1.30
C GLN A 82 -33.36 -6.48 -2.33
N ASP A 83 -32.65 -6.22 -3.42
CA ASP A 83 -32.48 -7.18 -4.53
C ASP A 83 -31.29 -8.14 -4.32
N ASN A 84 -30.62 -8.06 -3.17
CA ASN A 84 -29.39 -8.82 -2.87
C ASN A 84 -28.29 -8.65 -3.93
N LEU A 85 -28.16 -7.45 -4.50
CA LEU A 85 -27.16 -7.14 -5.51
C LEU A 85 -25.91 -6.50 -4.91
N ILE A 86 -24.82 -6.59 -5.66
CA ILE A 86 -23.57 -5.91 -5.40
C ILE A 86 -23.16 -5.08 -6.61
N LEU A 87 -22.85 -3.80 -6.37
CA LEU A 87 -22.28 -2.89 -7.35
C LEU A 87 -20.81 -2.62 -6.96
N ARG A 88 -19.86 -3.03 -7.81
CA ARG A 88 -18.42 -2.84 -7.60
C ARG A 88 -17.75 -2.37 -8.86
N ARG A 89 -16.66 -1.60 -8.73
CA ARG A 89 -15.76 -1.36 -9.84
C ARG A 89 -15.01 -2.66 -10.17
N THR A 90 -14.80 -2.96 -11.44
CA THR A 90 -13.96 -4.07 -11.88
C THR A 90 -12.48 -3.79 -11.62
N CYS A 91 -11.64 -4.81 -11.78
CA CYS A 91 -10.19 -4.67 -11.62
C CYS A 91 -9.47 -3.93 -12.76
N ASP A 92 -10.20 -3.52 -13.81
CA ASP A 92 -9.65 -2.84 -14.98
C ASP A 92 -9.40 -1.33 -14.78
N GLU A 93 -8.70 -0.75 -15.74
CA GLU A 93 -8.42 0.68 -15.79
C GLU A 93 -9.56 1.50 -16.40
N TYR A 94 -10.59 0.86 -16.96
CA TYR A 94 -11.64 1.47 -17.79
C TYR A 94 -12.84 2.00 -17.00
N ASN A 95 -12.76 2.03 -15.66
CA ASN A 95 -13.86 2.43 -14.77
C ASN A 95 -15.16 1.64 -15.04
N THR A 96 -15.04 0.37 -15.41
CA THR A 96 -16.19 -0.51 -15.60
C THR A 96 -16.78 -0.89 -14.24
N TYR A 97 -18.10 -1.07 -14.18
CA TYR A 97 -18.80 -1.50 -12.98
C TYR A 97 -19.47 -2.85 -13.20
N TYR A 98 -19.26 -3.75 -12.24
CA TYR A 98 -19.92 -5.03 -12.10
C TYR A 98 -21.17 -4.87 -11.24
N LEU A 99 -22.30 -5.35 -11.75
CA LEU A 99 -23.58 -5.44 -11.03
C LEU A 99 -24.10 -6.88 -11.16
N SER A 100 -24.15 -7.61 -10.06
CA SER A 100 -24.72 -8.97 -10.03
C SER A 100 -25.15 -9.34 -8.61
N ASP A 101 -25.52 -10.61 -8.41
CA ASP A 101 -25.87 -11.18 -7.12
C ASP A 101 -24.69 -11.11 -6.13
N ARG A 102 -25.01 -10.70 -4.91
CA ARG A 102 -24.04 -10.53 -3.83
C ARG A 102 -23.53 -11.86 -3.29
N VAL A 103 -24.38 -12.88 -3.22
CA VAL A 103 -24.04 -14.19 -2.66
C VAL A 103 -23.06 -14.90 -3.57
N GLU A 104 -23.28 -14.89 -4.88
CA GLU A 104 -22.35 -15.43 -5.88
C GLU A 104 -20.96 -14.78 -5.75
N PHE A 105 -20.91 -13.44 -5.65
CA PHE A 105 -19.66 -12.72 -5.46
C PHE A 105 -18.97 -13.09 -4.14
N GLN A 106 -19.72 -13.20 -3.04
CA GLN A 106 -19.17 -13.60 -1.74
C GLN A 106 -18.64 -15.03 -1.76
N MET A 107 -19.34 -15.96 -2.42
CA MET A 107 -18.88 -17.33 -2.62
C MET A 107 -17.55 -17.35 -3.36
N LYS A 108 -17.40 -16.60 -4.46
CA LYS A 108 -16.12 -16.51 -5.19
C LYS A 108 -14.97 -15.95 -4.34
N CYS A 109 -15.27 -14.99 -3.46
CA CYS A 109 -14.27 -14.48 -2.53
C CYS A 109 -13.84 -15.55 -1.50
N LEU A 110 -14.79 -16.34 -1.01
CA LEU A 110 -14.52 -17.44 -0.07
C LEU A 110 -13.73 -18.56 -0.75
N GLU A 111 -14.14 -18.98 -1.96
CA GLU A 111 -13.41 -19.95 -2.80
C GLU A 111 -11.95 -19.53 -2.96
N TYR A 112 -11.68 -18.26 -3.29
CA TYR A 112 -10.32 -17.75 -3.36
C TYR A 112 -9.55 -17.95 -2.05
N MET A 113 -10.16 -17.64 -0.91
CA MET A 113 -9.51 -17.77 0.40
C MET A 113 -9.22 -19.24 0.76
N GLU A 114 -10.11 -20.15 0.38
CA GLU A 114 -9.99 -21.59 0.62
C GLU A 114 -8.92 -22.23 -0.29
N ASP A 115 -8.91 -21.88 -1.57
CA ASP A 115 -7.94 -22.36 -2.56
C ASP A 115 -6.51 -21.93 -2.24
N ASN A 116 -6.35 -20.79 -1.54
CA ASN A 116 -5.05 -20.20 -1.21
C ASN A 116 -4.61 -20.43 0.25
N THR A 117 -5.19 -21.40 0.94
CA THR A 117 -4.83 -21.78 2.33
C THR A 117 -3.36 -22.20 2.52
N GLN A 118 -2.67 -22.59 1.44
CA GLN A 118 -1.23 -22.88 1.49
C GLN A 118 -0.36 -21.61 1.54
N CYS A 119 -0.91 -20.46 1.14
CA CYS A 119 -0.20 -19.20 0.93
C CYS A 119 -0.32 -18.27 2.14
N PHE A 120 -1.43 -18.37 2.85
CA PHE A 120 -1.67 -17.68 4.11
C PHE A 120 -2.48 -18.57 5.04
N PHE A 121 -2.23 -18.46 6.34
CA PHE A 121 -3.00 -19.15 7.36
C PHE A 121 -3.77 -18.14 8.21
N LYS A 122 -4.94 -18.56 8.67
CA LYS A 122 -5.74 -17.79 9.62
C LYS A 122 -5.05 -17.86 10.98
N ILE A 123 -4.73 -16.70 11.55
CA ILE A 123 -4.11 -16.62 12.88
C ILE A 123 -5.20 -16.83 13.93
N TYR A 124 -6.34 -16.14 13.81
CA TYR A 124 -7.55 -16.30 14.65
C TYR A 124 -8.80 -15.74 13.93
N GLY A 125 -10.01 -16.12 14.39
CA GLY A 125 -11.25 -15.39 14.07
C GLY A 125 -11.49 -14.32 15.13
N MET A 126 -11.92 -13.10 14.77
CA MET A 126 -12.13 -12.02 15.73
C MET A 126 -13.38 -12.23 16.62
N ASP A 127 -13.57 -13.41 17.20
CA ASP A 127 -14.51 -13.63 18.30
C ASP A 127 -14.05 -14.80 19.18
N GLU A 128 -13.33 -14.43 20.25
CA GLU A 128 -13.50 -14.82 21.66
C GLU A 128 -12.29 -14.25 22.45
N ASN A 129 -12.47 -13.05 23.02
CA ASN A 129 -11.60 -12.33 23.99
C ASN A 129 -10.40 -11.50 23.52
N ILE A 130 -10.02 -11.45 22.23
CA ILE A 130 -8.91 -10.60 21.76
C ILE A 130 -9.33 -9.73 20.55
N SER A 131 -9.25 -8.42 20.73
CA SER A 131 -9.52 -7.40 19.70
C SER A 131 -8.37 -7.24 18.69
N GLU A 132 -8.65 -6.74 17.48
CA GLU A 132 -7.63 -6.38 16.49
C GLU A 132 -6.51 -5.51 17.09
N ALA A 133 -6.87 -4.57 17.96
CA ALA A 133 -5.93 -3.70 18.66
C ALA A 133 -4.94 -4.48 19.54
N GLN A 134 -5.39 -5.53 20.25
CA GLN A 134 -4.52 -6.37 21.06
C GLN A 134 -3.55 -7.20 20.20
N HIS A 135 -4.00 -7.73 19.06
CA HIS A 135 -3.12 -8.41 18.12
C HIS A 135 -2.06 -7.48 17.51
N LEU A 136 -2.44 -6.25 17.16
CA LEU A 136 -1.50 -5.24 16.71
C LEU A 136 -0.44 -4.93 17.78
N ILE A 137 -0.85 -4.86 19.06
CA ILE A 137 0.08 -4.70 20.19
C ILE A 137 1.03 -5.90 20.30
N GLU A 138 0.52 -7.13 20.21
CA GLU A 138 1.33 -8.35 20.28
C GLU A 138 2.31 -8.47 19.10
N MET A 139 1.85 -8.18 17.89
CA MET A 139 2.68 -8.14 16.69
C MET A 139 3.78 -7.09 16.82
N THR A 140 3.42 -5.90 17.30
CA THR A 140 4.38 -4.82 17.56
C THR A 140 5.43 -5.23 18.59
N LYS A 141 5.01 -5.89 19.68
CA LYS A 141 5.93 -6.45 20.68
C LYS A 141 6.83 -7.53 20.09
N SER A 142 6.29 -8.42 19.26
CA SER A 142 7.04 -9.48 18.58
C SER A 142 8.12 -8.90 17.65
N ILE A 143 7.75 -7.93 16.80
CA ILE A 143 8.68 -7.23 15.90
C ILE A 143 9.78 -6.53 16.72
N ASN A 144 9.39 -5.76 17.73
CA ASN A 144 10.34 -5.04 18.58
C ASN A 144 11.28 -6.02 19.33
N SER A 145 10.77 -7.15 19.81
CA SER A 145 11.56 -8.21 20.43
C SER A 145 12.58 -8.80 19.45
N ALA A 146 12.15 -9.13 18.23
CA ALA A 146 13.04 -9.64 17.19
C ALA A 146 14.16 -8.62 16.87
N LEU A 147 13.82 -7.35 16.70
CA LEU A 147 14.81 -6.28 16.47
C LEU A 147 15.79 -6.14 17.64
N ASN A 148 15.32 -6.19 18.90
CA ASN A 148 16.20 -6.16 20.07
C ASN A 148 17.16 -7.37 20.09
N GLN A 149 16.69 -8.57 19.74
CA GLN A 149 17.54 -9.77 19.67
C GLN A 149 18.61 -9.64 18.58
N LEU A 150 18.29 -9.04 17.43
CA LEU A 150 19.27 -8.80 16.37
C LEU A 150 20.33 -7.77 16.80
N GLU A 151 19.94 -6.76 17.59
CA GLU A 151 20.87 -5.77 18.15
C GLU A 151 21.81 -6.42 19.18
N LEU A 152 21.28 -7.21 20.12
CA LEU A 152 22.06 -7.93 21.12
C LEU A 152 23.09 -8.90 20.50
N LYS A 153 22.77 -9.47 19.33
CA LYS A 153 23.68 -10.33 18.57
C LYS A 153 24.67 -9.55 17.69
N TYR A 154 24.69 -8.22 17.75
CA TYR A 154 25.51 -7.34 16.91
C TYR A 154 25.31 -7.59 15.39
N ILE A 155 24.07 -7.97 15.03
CA ILE A 155 23.64 -8.17 13.64
C ILE A 155 23.22 -6.82 13.04
N ILE A 156 22.49 -6.02 13.83
CA ILE A 156 22.14 -4.63 13.52
C ILE A 156 22.73 -3.69 14.57
N GLY A 157 22.93 -2.42 14.20
CA GLY A 157 23.37 -1.38 15.15
C GLY A 157 22.21 -0.70 15.88
N MET A 158 22.49 -0.05 17.00
CA MET A 158 21.50 0.71 17.79
C MET A 158 20.76 1.78 16.96
N GLU A 159 21.42 2.38 15.97
CA GLU A 159 20.80 3.32 15.03
C GLU A 159 19.65 2.68 14.23
N HIS A 160 19.82 1.41 13.81
CA HIS A 160 18.82 0.65 13.08
C HIS A 160 17.67 0.25 14.00
N LEU A 161 17.99 -0.19 15.22
CA LEU A 161 16.97 -0.47 16.24
C LEU A 161 16.11 0.77 16.50
N ASN A 162 16.71 1.92 16.75
CA ASN A 162 15.99 3.17 17.01
C ASN A 162 15.14 3.64 15.81
N LYS A 163 15.56 3.31 14.58
CA LYS A 163 14.84 3.64 13.35
C LYS A 163 13.62 2.76 13.12
N PHE A 164 13.71 1.47 13.41
CA PHE A 164 12.65 0.48 13.09
C PHE A 164 11.77 0.10 14.26
N LYS A 165 12.21 0.37 15.50
CA LYS A 165 11.40 0.11 16.69
C LYS A 165 10.12 0.94 16.65
N ILE A 166 9.00 0.25 16.73
CA ILE A 166 7.67 0.84 16.75
C ILE A 166 7.41 1.35 18.17
N ARG A 167 6.98 2.60 18.29
CA ARG A 167 6.65 3.23 19.57
C ARG A 167 5.17 3.06 19.87
N ASP A 168 4.82 3.02 21.15
CA ASP A 168 3.41 2.86 21.58
C ASP A 168 2.49 3.99 21.07
N SER A 169 3.05 5.15 20.73
CA SER A 169 2.30 6.28 20.17
C SER A 169 2.14 6.26 18.64
N THR A 170 2.74 5.30 17.94
CA THR A 170 2.65 5.19 16.49
C THR A 170 1.30 4.55 16.12
N PRO A 171 0.42 5.25 15.36
CA PRO A 171 -0.80 4.62 14.86
C PRO A 171 -0.41 3.53 13.85
N VAL A 172 -0.82 2.30 14.13
CA VAL A 172 -0.57 1.16 13.25
C VAL A 172 -1.89 0.50 12.86
N GLN A 173 -1.97 0.04 11.62
CA GLN A 173 -3.13 -0.65 11.06
C GLN A 173 -2.68 -1.73 10.09
N LEU A 174 -3.38 -2.87 10.10
CA LEU A 174 -3.17 -3.91 9.10
C LEU A 174 -3.91 -3.57 7.80
N PRO A 175 -3.32 -3.93 6.65
CA PRO A 175 -4.01 -3.80 5.38
C PRO A 175 -5.20 -4.76 5.34
N TYR A 176 -6.30 -4.28 4.75
CA TYR A 176 -7.50 -5.05 4.49
C TYR A 176 -7.44 -5.65 3.09
N LEU A 177 -7.61 -6.96 2.98
CA LEU A 177 -7.84 -7.64 1.71
C LEU A 177 -9.28 -7.40 1.26
N TYR A 178 -9.45 -7.04 -0.01
CA TYR A 178 -10.74 -6.97 -0.66
C TYR A 178 -10.61 -7.50 -2.08
N PHE A 179 -11.76 -7.81 -2.68
CA PHE A 179 -11.81 -8.41 -4.01
C PHE A 179 -12.46 -7.45 -5.00
N LEU A 180 -11.94 -7.43 -6.22
CA LEU A 180 -12.54 -6.77 -7.36
C LEU A 180 -12.94 -7.83 -8.39
N PRO A 181 -14.12 -7.74 -9.01
CA PRO A 181 -14.51 -8.64 -10.09
C PRO A 181 -13.68 -8.37 -11.35
N GLU A 182 -13.35 -9.43 -12.08
CA GLU A 182 -12.72 -9.31 -13.39
C GLU A 182 -13.79 -9.08 -14.48
N PRO A 183 -13.45 -8.38 -15.59
CA PRO A 183 -14.40 -8.05 -16.66
C PRO A 183 -14.71 -9.24 -17.60
N ASN A 184 -14.72 -10.48 -17.08
CA ASN A 184 -14.91 -11.70 -17.86
C ASN A 184 -16.37 -12.15 -17.91
N LEU A 185 -16.70 -13.04 -18.86
CA LEU A 185 -18.03 -13.66 -18.97
C LEU A 185 -18.39 -14.52 -17.75
N GLU A 186 -17.39 -15.20 -17.17
CA GLU A 186 -17.52 -15.94 -15.93
C GLU A 186 -16.99 -15.10 -14.76
N LEU A 187 -17.70 -15.13 -13.62
CA LEU A 187 -17.29 -14.36 -12.44
C LEU A 187 -16.03 -14.94 -11.82
N SER A 188 -14.92 -14.22 -12.00
CA SER A 188 -13.68 -14.38 -11.23
C SER A 188 -13.41 -13.13 -10.39
N VAL A 189 -12.66 -13.32 -9.30
CA VAL A 189 -12.30 -12.24 -8.38
C VAL A 189 -10.80 -12.08 -8.27
N GLN A 190 -10.36 -10.84 -8.27
CA GLN A 190 -8.96 -10.48 -8.12
C GLN A 190 -8.70 -9.86 -6.74
N PRO A 191 -7.74 -10.40 -5.95
CA PRO A 191 -7.40 -9.86 -4.64
C PRO A 191 -6.72 -8.48 -4.78
N ARG A 192 -7.02 -7.61 -3.82
CA ARG A 192 -6.40 -6.29 -3.65
C ARG A 192 -6.22 -6.01 -2.16
N PHE A 193 -5.11 -5.39 -1.81
CA PHE A 193 -4.88 -4.92 -0.45
C PHE A 193 -5.16 -3.43 -0.37
N SER A 194 -5.67 -2.98 0.78
CA SER A 194 -5.60 -1.58 1.14
C SER A 194 -4.13 -1.17 1.35
N THR A 195 -3.92 0.12 1.63
CA THR A 195 -2.57 0.63 1.89
C THR A 195 -1.83 -0.15 2.98
N TRP A 196 -0.53 -0.33 2.77
CA TRP A 196 0.39 -0.92 3.75
C TRP A 196 1.09 0.14 4.60
N ASN A 197 0.88 1.43 4.32
CA ASN A 197 1.70 2.52 4.90
C ASN A 197 1.66 2.57 6.43
N ASP A 198 0.54 2.17 7.02
CA ASP A 198 0.33 2.15 8.47
C ASP A 198 0.66 0.78 9.08
N SER A 199 1.14 -0.18 8.29
CA SER A 199 1.52 -1.50 8.78
C SER A 199 2.75 -1.43 9.69
N PRO A 200 2.80 -2.19 10.80
CA PRO A 200 3.95 -2.29 11.68
C PRO A 200 5.29 -2.56 10.96
N ILE A 201 5.25 -3.37 9.90
CA ILE A 201 6.44 -3.76 9.14
C ILE A 201 6.84 -2.76 8.05
N TYR A 202 5.98 -1.79 7.72
CA TYR A 202 6.16 -0.93 6.55
C TYR A 202 7.47 -0.10 6.56
N PRO A 203 7.89 0.52 7.68
CA PRO A 203 9.15 1.25 7.73
C PRO A 203 10.36 0.36 7.43
N LEU A 204 10.35 -0.87 7.96
CA LEU A 204 11.42 -1.84 7.74
C LEU A 204 11.40 -2.36 6.29
N ALA A 205 10.24 -2.75 5.79
CA ALA A 205 10.06 -3.23 4.41
C ALA A 205 10.48 -2.17 3.38
N THR A 206 10.11 -0.91 3.60
CA THR A 206 10.48 0.21 2.73
C THR A 206 11.99 0.42 2.70
N PHE A 207 12.64 0.39 3.87
CA PHE A 207 14.09 0.48 3.95
C PHE A 207 14.78 -0.69 3.24
N LEU A 208 14.31 -1.93 3.46
CA LEU A 208 14.85 -3.11 2.81
C LEU A 208 14.68 -3.05 1.28
N ASN A 209 13.52 -2.59 0.79
CA ASN A 209 13.32 -2.35 -0.64
C ASN A 209 14.32 -1.31 -1.18
N GLN A 210 14.53 -0.20 -0.49
CA GLN A 210 15.50 0.83 -0.92
C GLN A 210 16.93 0.28 -1.06
N ILE A 211 17.37 -0.60 -0.15
CA ILE A 211 18.70 -1.18 -0.24
C ILE A 211 18.77 -2.35 -1.24
N LEU A 212 17.73 -3.18 -1.35
CA LEU A 212 17.77 -4.37 -2.21
C LEU A 212 17.45 -4.05 -3.66
N ARG A 213 16.68 -2.99 -3.93
CA ARG A 213 16.20 -2.65 -5.28
C ARG A 213 17.34 -2.44 -6.30
N PRO A 214 18.44 -1.72 -5.99
CA PRO A 214 19.56 -1.59 -6.93
C PRO A 214 20.22 -2.93 -7.29
N LEU A 215 20.32 -3.86 -6.32
CA LEU A 215 20.87 -5.20 -6.58
C LEU A 215 19.94 -6.01 -7.47
N PHE A 216 18.63 -5.94 -7.19
CA PHE A 216 17.60 -6.58 -7.99
C PHE A 216 17.58 -6.04 -9.42
N ASP A 217 17.57 -4.72 -9.59
CA ASP A 217 17.52 -4.07 -10.90
C ASP A 217 18.74 -4.45 -11.76
N LYS A 218 19.94 -4.54 -11.16
CA LYS A 218 21.15 -5.03 -11.84
C LYS A 218 21.04 -6.50 -12.25
N TYR A 219 20.48 -7.35 -11.39
CA TYR A 219 20.31 -8.78 -11.70
C TYR A 219 19.29 -9.04 -12.80
N MET A 220 18.27 -8.19 -12.90
CA MET A 220 17.15 -8.35 -13.81
C MET A 220 17.31 -7.56 -15.11
N GLU A 221 18.41 -6.82 -15.30
CA GLU A 221 18.60 -5.91 -16.45
C GLU A 221 18.34 -6.60 -17.80
N ASP A 222 18.87 -7.82 -17.97
CA ASP A 222 18.73 -8.60 -19.21
C ASP A 222 17.35 -9.25 -19.39
N THR A 223 16.62 -9.52 -18.30
CA THR A 223 15.38 -10.31 -18.31
C THR A 223 14.12 -9.48 -18.03
N ARG A 224 14.27 -8.27 -17.51
CA ARG A 224 13.15 -7.37 -17.21
C ARG A 224 12.56 -6.85 -18.50
N LEU A 225 11.24 -6.92 -18.61
CA LEU A 225 10.50 -6.23 -19.67
C LEU A 225 9.84 -5.00 -19.06
N ILE A 226 10.13 -3.81 -19.61
CA ILE A 226 9.56 -2.56 -19.10
C ILE A 226 8.18 -2.32 -19.73
N ASP A 227 8.10 -2.44 -21.06
CA ASP A 227 6.88 -2.24 -21.84
C ASP A 227 6.93 -3.02 -23.16
N GLY A 228 5.91 -2.81 -24.01
CA GLY A 228 5.85 -3.45 -25.32
C GLY A 228 6.96 -3.01 -26.29
N THR A 229 7.49 -1.80 -26.14
CA THR A 229 8.59 -1.29 -26.98
C THR A 229 9.89 -1.99 -26.61
N ASP A 230 10.22 -2.06 -25.31
CA ASP A 230 11.37 -2.80 -24.78
C ASP A 230 11.33 -4.28 -25.19
N LEU A 231 10.15 -4.91 -25.17
CA LEU A 231 9.96 -6.26 -25.66
C LEU A 231 10.30 -6.40 -27.15
N ILE A 232 9.78 -5.51 -28.00
CA ILE A 232 10.02 -5.54 -29.45
C ILE A 232 11.52 -5.34 -29.74
N GLU A 233 12.17 -4.39 -29.08
CA GLU A 233 13.59 -4.11 -29.25
C GLU A 233 14.46 -5.32 -28.85
N LYS A 234 14.18 -5.92 -27.68
CA LYS A 234 14.88 -7.13 -27.21
C LYS A 234 14.65 -8.32 -28.13
N LEU A 235 13.43 -8.49 -28.65
CA LEU A 235 13.08 -9.54 -29.59
C LEU A 235 13.78 -9.36 -30.95
N GLN A 236 13.84 -8.12 -31.45
CA GLN A 236 14.58 -7.78 -32.68
C GLN A 236 16.08 -8.04 -32.51
N HIS A 237 16.67 -7.61 -31.40
CA HIS A 237 18.06 -7.90 -31.08
C HIS A 237 18.33 -9.41 -31.03
N PHE A 238 17.46 -10.19 -30.38
CA PHE A 238 17.55 -11.65 -30.35
C PHE A 238 17.45 -12.27 -31.74
N THR A 239 16.56 -11.76 -32.60
CA THR A 239 16.34 -12.27 -33.95
C THR A 239 17.54 -11.96 -34.88
N LEU A 240 18.00 -10.72 -34.89
CA LEU A 240 19.04 -10.23 -35.79
C LEU A 240 20.42 -10.76 -35.42
N ASN A 241 20.77 -10.77 -34.12
CA ASN A 241 22.13 -11.11 -33.68
C ASN A 241 22.33 -12.61 -33.44
N LYS A 242 21.27 -13.37 -33.18
CA LYS A 242 21.38 -14.82 -32.94
C LYS A 242 20.77 -15.69 -34.04
N ARG A 243 20.13 -15.10 -35.07
CA ARG A 243 19.40 -15.81 -36.15
C ARG A 243 18.46 -16.90 -35.62
N SER A 244 17.87 -16.66 -34.45
CA SER A 244 17.17 -17.68 -33.69
C SER A 244 15.77 -18.00 -34.20
N PHE A 245 15.16 -17.10 -34.98
CA PHE A 245 13.84 -17.32 -35.57
C PHE A 245 13.97 -17.76 -37.03
N THR A 246 13.38 -18.90 -37.30
CA THR A 246 13.17 -19.46 -38.64
C THR A 246 11.68 -19.38 -38.99
N PRO A 247 11.30 -19.54 -40.27
CA PRO A 247 9.90 -19.63 -40.69
C PRO A 247 9.08 -20.71 -39.95
N ASP A 248 9.75 -21.73 -39.40
CA ASP A 248 9.11 -22.82 -38.65
C ASP A 248 9.02 -22.56 -37.14
N THR A 249 9.43 -21.38 -36.68
CA THR A 249 9.38 -21.03 -35.25
C THR A 249 7.93 -20.94 -34.79
N ARG A 250 7.63 -21.66 -33.70
CA ARG A 250 6.32 -21.63 -33.06
C ARG A 250 6.39 -20.88 -31.74
N PHE A 251 5.42 -20.01 -31.51
CA PHE A 251 5.26 -19.33 -30.24
C PHE A 251 4.29 -20.11 -29.36
N VAL A 252 4.66 -20.27 -28.09
CA VAL A 252 3.82 -20.88 -27.07
C VAL A 252 3.71 -19.89 -25.93
N ILE A 253 2.50 -19.68 -25.44
CA ILE A 253 2.21 -18.80 -24.31
C ILE A 253 1.89 -19.69 -23.11
N TYR A 254 2.59 -19.45 -22.00
CA TYR A 254 2.30 -20.06 -20.71
C TYR A 254 1.82 -18.97 -19.77
N GLU A 255 0.67 -19.17 -19.15
CA GLU A 255 0.15 -18.28 -18.13
C GLU A 255 0.52 -18.80 -16.73
N LEU A 256 1.14 -17.94 -15.92
CA LEU A 256 1.52 -18.26 -14.55
C LEU A 256 0.60 -17.56 -13.56
N HIS A 257 -0.38 -18.29 -13.03
CA HIS A 257 -1.31 -17.75 -12.04
C HIS A 257 -0.68 -17.66 -10.64
N HIS A 258 -1.00 -16.61 -9.89
CA HIS A 258 -0.60 -16.42 -8.47
C HIS A 258 0.92 -16.49 -8.21
N LEU A 259 1.76 -16.04 -9.14
CA LEU A 259 3.22 -16.13 -9.04
C LEU A 259 3.76 -15.63 -7.68
N PHE A 260 3.22 -14.51 -7.19
CA PHE A 260 3.63 -13.88 -5.94
C PHE A 260 3.36 -14.71 -4.68
N LEU A 261 2.55 -15.77 -4.76
CA LEU A 261 2.19 -16.63 -3.63
C LEU A 261 2.86 -18.01 -3.67
N ARG A 262 3.52 -18.36 -4.78
CA ARG A 262 4.04 -19.72 -4.99
C ARG A 262 5.36 -20.01 -4.30
N ILE A 263 6.14 -18.97 -3.97
CA ILE A 263 7.50 -19.14 -3.45
C ILE A 263 7.46 -19.12 -1.91
N THR A 264 8.07 -20.11 -1.26
CA THR A 264 8.13 -20.12 0.21
C THR A 264 9.03 -19.01 0.73
N HIS A 265 8.79 -18.54 1.96
CA HIS A 265 9.65 -17.53 2.58
C HIS A 265 11.09 -18.01 2.75
N ASP A 266 11.29 -19.31 3.03
CA ASP A 266 12.64 -19.88 3.14
C ASP A 266 13.37 -19.92 1.80
N ASP A 267 12.67 -20.24 0.70
CA ASP A 267 13.25 -20.18 -0.65
C ASP A 267 13.63 -18.74 -1.02
N LEU A 268 12.77 -17.76 -0.71
CA LEU A 268 13.06 -16.34 -0.92
C LEU A 268 14.32 -15.90 -0.15
N LEU A 269 14.42 -16.28 1.12
CA LEU A 269 15.58 -15.97 1.96
C LEU A 269 16.85 -16.68 1.46
N GLY A 270 16.72 -17.92 0.97
CA GLY A 270 17.82 -18.67 0.38
C GLY A 270 18.36 -18.03 -0.90
N ILE A 271 17.45 -17.61 -1.80
CA ILE A 271 17.81 -16.88 -3.03
C ILE A 271 18.47 -15.54 -2.68
N LEU A 272 17.87 -14.78 -1.76
CA LEU A 272 18.43 -13.50 -1.31
C LEU A 272 19.85 -13.69 -0.76
N LYS A 273 20.08 -14.68 0.08
CA LYS A 273 21.41 -14.98 0.63
C LYS A 273 22.42 -15.25 -0.48
N ARG A 274 22.05 -16.05 -1.50
CA ARG A 274 22.92 -16.31 -2.67
C ARG A 274 23.25 -15.03 -3.44
N ILE A 275 22.27 -14.17 -3.69
CA ILE A 275 22.45 -12.88 -4.37
C ILE A 275 23.42 -11.99 -3.59
N LEU A 276 23.18 -11.83 -2.28
CA LEU A 276 24.02 -10.99 -1.42
C LEU A 276 25.46 -11.52 -1.35
N THR A 277 25.66 -12.83 -1.21
CA THR A 277 27.02 -13.42 -1.16
C THR A 277 27.76 -13.29 -2.49
N ARG A 278 27.06 -13.36 -3.64
CA ARG A 278 27.69 -13.22 -4.95
C ARG A 278 28.14 -11.79 -5.24
N ASP A 279 27.27 -10.83 -4.97
CA ASP A 279 27.42 -9.46 -5.48
C ASP A 279 28.06 -8.49 -4.48
N LEU A 280 28.01 -8.81 -3.18
CA LEU A 280 28.64 -8.00 -2.14
C LEU A 280 29.95 -8.68 -1.71
N ALA A 281 31.04 -8.36 -2.42
CA ALA A 281 32.38 -8.82 -2.05
C ALA A 281 32.82 -8.34 -0.64
N GLY A 282 32.16 -7.31 -0.10
CA GLY A 282 32.36 -6.81 1.26
C GLY A 282 31.37 -7.42 2.28
N LYS A 283 31.82 -7.53 3.53
CA LYS A 283 30.97 -8.01 4.64
C LYS A 283 29.78 -7.09 4.96
N ARG A 284 29.78 -5.83 4.50
CA ARG A 284 28.74 -4.84 4.81
C ARG A 284 28.22 -4.12 3.55
N TYR A 285 26.92 -3.88 3.53
CA TYR A 285 26.21 -3.10 2.51
C TYR A 285 25.23 -2.15 3.20
N ASN A 286 25.30 -0.85 2.90
CA ASN A 286 24.58 0.20 3.61
C ASN A 286 24.68 0.09 5.15
N GLY A 287 25.89 -0.20 5.66
CA GLY A 287 26.15 -0.32 7.10
C GLY A 287 25.76 -1.66 7.73
N LEU A 288 24.96 -2.49 7.04
CA LEU A 288 24.48 -3.79 7.52
C LEU A 288 25.33 -4.95 7.01
N LYS A 289 25.50 -5.99 7.83
CA LYS A 289 26.08 -7.27 7.37
C LYS A 289 25.09 -8.00 6.46
N GLN A 290 25.58 -8.83 5.55
CA GLN A 290 24.72 -9.67 4.68
C GLN A 290 23.70 -10.48 5.50
N ASP A 291 24.17 -11.17 6.54
CA ASP A 291 23.28 -11.92 7.45
C ASP A 291 22.24 -11.02 8.13
N GLY A 292 22.60 -9.76 8.42
CA GLY A 292 21.66 -8.80 8.99
C GLY A 292 20.55 -8.39 8.03
N ILE A 293 20.86 -8.26 6.73
CA ILE A 293 19.85 -8.00 5.72
C ILE A 293 18.88 -9.20 5.62
N VAL A 294 19.41 -10.42 5.60
CA VAL A 294 18.59 -11.66 5.54
C VAL A 294 17.68 -11.78 6.76
N GLU A 295 18.21 -11.55 7.97
CA GLU A 295 17.42 -11.62 9.20
C GLU A 295 16.36 -10.51 9.29
N LEU A 296 16.66 -9.30 8.82
CA LEU A 296 15.66 -8.24 8.74
C LEU A 296 14.54 -8.56 7.73
N VAL A 297 14.87 -9.16 6.58
CA VAL A 297 13.85 -9.64 5.63
C VAL A 297 13.03 -10.76 6.26
N ARG A 298 13.66 -11.68 7.01
CA ARG A 298 12.95 -12.73 7.76
C ARG A 298 11.93 -12.14 8.72
N VAL A 299 12.30 -11.07 9.46
CA VAL A 299 11.36 -10.37 10.36
C VAL A 299 10.18 -9.77 9.59
N VAL A 300 10.40 -9.18 8.41
CA VAL A 300 9.29 -8.68 7.58
C VAL A 300 8.38 -9.83 7.16
N LEU A 301 8.94 -10.87 6.56
CA LEU A 301 8.18 -12.02 6.05
C LEU A 301 7.38 -12.71 7.15
N SER A 302 7.98 -12.88 8.34
CA SER A 302 7.35 -13.52 9.50
C SER A 302 6.31 -12.65 10.21
N HIS A 303 6.04 -11.43 9.73
CA HIS A 303 5.00 -10.55 10.25
C HIS A 303 4.16 -9.91 9.13
N LEU A 304 4.22 -10.47 7.90
CA LEU A 304 3.35 -10.11 6.80
C LEU A 304 1.93 -10.60 7.08
N ALA A 305 1.08 -9.71 7.59
CA ALA A 305 -0.28 -10.02 7.99
C ALA A 305 -1.28 -9.01 7.43
N PHE A 306 -2.54 -9.44 7.32
CA PHE A 306 -3.65 -8.67 6.77
C PHE A 306 -4.98 -9.09 7.39
N THR A 307 -6.00 -8.26 7.23
CA THR A 307 -7.37 -8.56 7.67
C THR A 307 -8.29 -8.85 6.49
N TYR A 308 -9.21 -9.79 6.65
CA TYR A 308 -10.27 -10.07 5.68
C TYR A 308 -11.50 -10.58 6.43
N ASP A 309 -12.69 -10.02 6.15
CA ASP A 309 -13.95 -10.49 6.75
C ASP A 309 -13.88 -10.64 8.29
N GLY A 310 -13.34 -9.61 8.97
CA GLY A 310 -13.18 -9.63 10.41
C GLY A 310 -12.27 -10.75 10.94
N LYS A 311 -11.36 -11.28 10.12
CA LYS A 311 -10.39 -12.32 10.51
C LYS A 311 -8.98 -11.86 10.19
N LEU A 312 -8.02 -12.34 10.97
CA LEU A 312 -6.61 -12.04 10.81
C LEU A 312 -5.91 -13.19 10.09
N TYR A 313 -5.13 -12.86 9.06
CA TYR A 313 -4.37 -13.80 8.27
C TYR A 313 -2.90 -13.39 8.21
N GLN A 314 -2.03 -14.38 8.07
CA GLN A 314 -0.60 -14.18 7.87
C GLN A 314 -0.12 -15.00 6.68
N PHE A 315 0.73 -14.39 5.86
CA PHE A 315 1.38 -15.07 4.75
C PHE A 315 2.37 -16.12 5.27
N SER A 316 2.27 -17.33 4.73
CA SER A 316 3.26 -18.41 4.88
C SER A 316 4.15 -18.53 3.64
N ARG A 317 3.70 -17.97 2.50
CA ARG A 317 4.42 -17.97 1.23
C ARG A 317 4.28 -16.62 0.56
N GLY A 318 5.34 -16.21 -0.14
CA GLY A 318 5.30 -15.04 -0.98
C GLY A 318 4.98 -13.75 -0.23
N GLY A 319 4.31 -12.85 -0.93
CA GLY A 319 3.84 -11.59 -0.36
C GLY A 319 3.03 -10.78 -1.38
N PRO A 320 2.34 -9.74 -0.91
CA PRO A 320 1.52 -8.86 -1.74
C PRO A 320 2.32 -7.89 -2.60
#